data_AF-A0A437SWZ0-F1
#
_entry.id   AF-A0A437SWZ0-F1
#
_cell.length_a   1.000
_cell.length_b   1.000
_cell.length_c   1.000
_cell.angle_alpha   90.00
_cell.angle_beta   90.00
_cell.angle_gamma   90.00
#
_symmetry.space_group_name_H-M   'P 1'
#
loop_
_entity.id
_entity.type
_entity.pdbx_description
1 polymer ?
#
loop_
_entity_poly.entity_id
_entity_poly.type
_entity_poly.pdbx_seq_one_letter_code
_entity_poly.pdbx_strand_id
1 'polypeptide(L)'
;MKEFVLTLVVFFCLGILIETYYLYQLTVLDAKSRGMKQPHLWGYWVSGGNFLLYLFKRKNHPPLRSPAKQAAYLALKKKATIVAVICAILVVIILLTAIFI
;
A
#
# COMPACT_ATOMS: atom_id res chain seq x y z
N MET A 1 12.89 3.82 28.32
CA MET A 1 12.93 2.89 27.17
C MET A 1 11.56 2.40 26.74
N LYS A 2 10.69 1.95 27.66
CA LYS A 2 9.32 1.46 27.32
C LYS A 2 8.45 2.50 26.59
N GLU A 3 8.38 3.74 27.10
CA GLU A 3 7.62 4.84 26.46
C GLU A 3 8.11 5.16 25.04
N PHE A 4 9.42 5.06 24.82
CA PHE A 4 10.03 5.29 23.50
C PHE A 4 9.63 4.21 22.51
N VAL A 5 9.69 2.94 22.90
CA VAL A 5 9.26 1.82 22.05
C VAL A 5 7.76 1.87 21.78
N LEU A 6 6.94 2.22 22.77
CA LEU A 6 5.50 2.44 22.57
C LEU A 6 5.24 3.50 21.51
N THR A 7 5.97 4.63 21.57
CA THR A 7 5.87 5.70 20.57
C THR A 7 6.22 5.20 19.16
N LEU A 8 7.30 4.44 18.99
CA LEU A 8 7.68 3.86 17.71
C LEU A 8 6.63 2.89 17.15
N VAL A 9 6.05 2.05 18.02
CA VAL A 9 4.98 1.11 17.66
C VAL A 9 3.75 1.87 17.16
N VAL A 10 3.36 2.98 17.80
CA VAL A 10 2.26 3.84 17.34
C VAL A 10 2.54 4.39 15.94
N PHE A 11 3.74 4.92 15.69
CA PHE A 11 4.13 5.39 14.35
C PHE A 11 4.12 4.28 13.31
N PHE A 12 4.55 3.08 13.66
CA PHE A 12 4.51 1.92 12.78
C PHE A 12 3.06 1.53 12.42
N CYS A 13 2.15 1.49 13.39
CA CYS A 13 0.73 1.23 13.16
C CYS A 13 0.10 2.30 12.23
N LEU A 14 0.42 3.58 12.43
CA LEU A 14 -0.01 4.65 11.53
C LEU A 14 0.53 4.44 10.10
N GLY A 15 1.80 4.01 9.98
CA GLY A 15 2.42 3.66 8.72
C GLY A 15 1.66 2.57 7.96
N ILE A 16 1.27 1.49 8.64
CA ILE A 16 0.45 0.40 8.08
C ILE A 16 -0.89 0.93 7.54
N LEU A 17 -1.57 1.81 8.29
CA LEU A 17 -2.85 2.39 7.86
C LEU A 17 -2.68 3.23 6.59
N ILE A 18 -1.63 4.05 6.52
CA ILE A 18 -1.32 4.88 5.34
C ILE A 18 -0.95 4.00 4.14
N GLU A 19 -0.16 2.95 4.36
CA GLU A 19 0.23 2.01 3.30
C GLU A 19 -0.98 1.26 2.75
N THR A 20 -1.89 0.82 3.63
CA THR A 20 -3.16 0.20 3.25
C THR A 20 -4.02 1.14 2.39
N TYR A 21 -4.07 2.42 2.75
CA TYR A 21 -4.75 3.44 1.95
C TYR A 21 -4.12 3.63 0.57
N TYR A 22 -2.79 3.70 0.48
CA TYR A 22 -2.11 3.83 -0.81
C TYR A 22 -2.27 2.59 -1.68
N LEU A 23 -2.25 1.40 -1.07
CA LEU A 23 -2.52 0.15 -1.76
C LEU A 23 -3.94 0.13 -2.35
N TYR A 24 -4.94 0.52 -1.56
CA TYR A 24 -6.31 0.70 -2.03
C TYR A 24 -6.37 1.64 -3.25
N GLN A 25 -5.78 2.83 -3.15
CA GLN A 25 -5.80 3.83 -4.22
C GLN A 25 -5.08 3.34 -5.49
N LEU A 26 -3.96 2.63 -5.35
CA LEU A 26 -3.22 2.04 -6.47
C LEU A 26 -4.06 1.01 -7.21
N THR A 27 -4.75 0.13 -6.47
CA THR A 27 -5.63 -0.88 -7.05
C THR A 27 -6.85 -0.26 -7.72
N VAL A 28 -7.46 0.77 -7.11
CA VAL A 28 -8.58 1.51 -7.73
C VAL A 28 -8.14 2.15 -9.05
N LEU A 29 -6.96 2.77 -9.08
CA LEU A 29 -6.43 3.42 -10.27
C LEU A 29 -6.06 2.40 -11.38
N ASP A 30 -5.46 1.25 -11.02
CA ASP A 30 -5.17 0.16 -11.98
C ASP A 30 -6.47 -0.49 -12.50
N ALA A 31 -7.47 -0.69 -11.64
CA ALA A 31 -8.78 -1.20 -12.06
C ALA A 31 -9.52 -0.21 -12.98
N LYS A 32 -9.44 1.10 -12.70
CA LYS A 32 -9.98 2.17 -13.56
C LYS A 32 -9.26 2.25 -14.91
N SER A 33 -7.94 2.08 -14.94
CA SER A 33 -7.18 2.06 -16.20
C SER A 33 -7.46 0.82 -17.04
N ARG A 34 -7.94 -0.26 -16.42
CA ARG A 34 -8.32 -1.51 -17.08
C ARG A 34 -9.82 -1.62 -17.44
N GLY A 35 -10.61 -0.58 -17.16
CA GLY A 35 -12.05 -0.56 -17.44
C GLY A 35 -12.87 -1.58 -16.63
N MET A 36 -12.42 -1.95 -15.43
CA MET A 36 -13.16 -2.87 -14.56
C MET A 36 -14.44 -2.21 -14.01
N LYS A 37 -15.57 -2.95 -13.99
CA LYS A 37 -16.89 -2.42 -13.61
C LYS A 37 -16.97 -1.79 -12.21
N GLN A 38 -16.29 -2.36 -11.21
CA GLN A 38 -16.35 -1.89 -9.81
C GLN A 38 -14.93 -1.71 -9.22
N PRO A 39 -14.20 -0.63 -9.58
CA PRO A 39 -12.81 -0.42 -9.15
C PRO A 39 -12.62 -0.37 -7.64
N HIS A 40 -13.58 0.23 -6.92
CA HIS A 40 -13.53 0.38 -5.46
C HIS A 40 -13.66 -0.96 -4.72
N LEU A 41 -14.41 -1.92 -5.28
CA LEU A 41 -14.52 -3.28 -4.73
C LEU A 41 -13.16 -3.99 -4.80
N TRP A 42 -12.46 -3.88 -5.94
CA TRP A 42 -11.13 -4.45 -6.09
C TRP A 42 -10.12 -3.81 -5.14
N GLY A 43 -10.17 -2.49 -4.98
CA GLY A 43 -9.38 -1.78 -3.97
C GLY A 43 -9.59 -2.34 -2.58
N TYR A 44 -10.84 -2.52 -2.17
CA TYR A 44 -11.20 -3.07 -0.85
C TYR A 44 -10.64 -4.48 -0.64
N TRP A 45 -10.84 -5.39 -1.61
CA TRP A 45 -10.32 -6.76 -1.53
C TRP A 45 -8.80 -6.80 -1.39
N VAL A 46 -8.09 -5.98 -2.16
CA VAL A 46 -6.62 -5.93 -2.10
C VAL A 46 -6.12 -5.33 -0.80
N SER A 47 -6.73 -4.25 -0.30
CA SER A 47 -6.38 -3.69 1.01
C SER A 47 -6.67 -4.64 2.17
N GLY A 48 -7.61 -5.57 2.00
CA GLY A 48 -7.90 -6.64 2.96
C GLY A 48 -7.03 -7.89 2.81
N GLY A 49 -6.01 -7.89 1.95
CA GLY A 49 -5.08 -9.01 1.76
C GLY A 49 -5.44 -10.01 0.66
N ASN A 50 -6.56 -9.83 -0.05
CA ASN A 50 -7.01 -10.75 -1.11
C ASN A 50 -6.41 -10.39 -2.49
N PHE A 51 -5.08 -10.37 -2.58
CA PHE A 51 -4.34 -10.05 -3.81
C PHE A 51 -4.60 -11.04 -4.95
N LEU A 52 -4.72 -12.33 -4.63
CA LEU A 52 -4.87 -13.39 -5.62
C LEU A 52 -6.16 -13.23 -6.44
N LEU A 53 -7.27 -12.93 -5.75
CA LEU A 53 -8.57 -12.68 -6.37
C LEU A 53 -8.47 -11.55 -7.41
N TYR A 54 -7.78 -10.46 -7.07
CA TYR A 54 -7.56 -9.35 -7.97
C TYR A 54 -6.69 -9.74 -9.17
N LEU A 55 -5.59 -10.48 -8.96
CA LEU A 55 -4.68 -10.90 -10.03
C LEU A 55 -5.36 -11.80 -11.06
N PHE A 56 -6.19 -12.75 -10.61
CA PHE A 56 -6.96 -13.62 -11.52
C PHE A 56 -7.92 -12.81 -12.38
N LYS A 57 -8.63 -11.83 -11.80
CA LYS A 57 -9.49 -10.95 -12.58
C LYS A 57 -8.69 -10.09 -13.56
N ARG A 58 -7.58 -9.50 -13.09
CA ARG A 58 -6.72 -8.58 -13.84
C ARG A 58 -6.17 -9.18 -15.13
N LYS A 59 -5.93 -10.49 -15.17
CA LYS A 59 -5.45 -11.22 -16.36
C LYS A 59 -6.31 -10.97 -17.60
N ASN A 60 -7.63 -10.83 -17.45
CA ASN A 60 -8.56 -10.69 -18.56
C ASN A 60 -8.83 -9.24 -18.97
N HIS A 61 -8.17 -8.26 -18.34
CA HIS A 61 -8.37 -6.84 -18.61
C HIS A 61 -7.04 -6.16 -18.98
N PRO A 62 -6.70 -6.02 -20.27
CA PRO A 62 -5.49 -5.32 -20.69
C PRO A 62 -5.54 -3.84 -20.26
N PRO A 63 -4.39 -3.25 -19.89
CA PRO A 63 -4.33 -1.87 -19.44
C PRO A 63 -4.57 -0.89 -20.59
N LEU A 64 -5.51 0.05 -20.41
CA LEU A 64 -5.64 1.20 -21.32
C LEU A 64 -4.57 2.22 -20.96
N ARG A 65 -3.56 2.33 -21.83
CA ARG A 65 -2.45 3.27 -21.63
C ARG A 65 -2.91 4.68 -21.94
N SER A 66 -2.89 5.53 -20.92
CA SER A 66 -3.03 6.98 -21.03
C SER A 66 -1.87 7.63 -20.28
N PRO A 67 -1.11 8.54 -20.91
CA PRO A 67 0.03 9.20 -20.27
C PRO A 67 -0.34 9.87 -18.94
N ALA A 68 -1.50 10.53 -18.88
CA ALA A 68 -2.01 11.19 -17.67
C ALA A 68 -2.30 10.18 -16.54
N LYS A 69 -2.96 9.06 -16.84
CA LYS A 69 -3.24 8.00 -15.85
C LYS A 69 -1.96 7.34 -15.37
N GLN A 70 -0.98 7.18 -16.25
CA GLN A 70 0.32 6.60 -15.93
C GLN A 70 1.15 7.49 -15.01
N ALA A 71 1.17 8.82 -15.25
CA ALA A 71 1.81 9.78 -14.36
C ALA A 71 1.18 9.76 -12.95
N ALA A 72 -0.15 9.75 -12.87
CA ALA A 72 -0.87 9.66 -11.58
C ALA A 72 -0.52 8.36 -10.82
N TYR A 73 -0.43 7.24 -11.53
CA TYR A 73 -0.05 5.95 -10.94
C TYR A 73 1.37 5.96 -10.40
N LEU A 74 2.33 6.50 -11.17
CA LEU A 74 3.72 6.60 -10.73
C LEU A 74 3.89 7.52 -9.52
N ALA A 75 3.19 8.65 -9.49
CA ALA A 75 3.22 9.57 -8.35
C ALA A 75 2.69 8.90 -7.07
N LEU A 76 1.59 8.15 -7.18
CA LEU A 76 1.03 7.40 -6.05
C LEU A 76 1.93 6.25 -5.61
N LYS A 77 2.49 5.49 -6.57
CA LYS A 77 3.44 4.41 -6.30
C LYS A 77 4.67 4.94 -5.55
N LYS A 78 5.20 6.10 -5.94
CA LYS A 78 6.31 6.75 -5.24
C LYS A 78 5.96 7.03 -3.77
N LYS A 79 4.77 7.57 -3.49
CA LYS A 79 4.31 7.82 -2.11
C LYS A 79 4.18 6.52 -1.31
N ALA A 80 3.57 5.49 -1.91
CA ALA A 80 3.45 4.17 -1.29
C ALA A 80 4.83 3.58 -0.94
N THR A 81 5.78 3.62 -1.87
CA THR A 81 7.15 3.13 -1.67
C THR A 81 7.87 3.90 -0.57
N ILE A 82 7.72 5.22 -0.50
CA ILE A 82 8.34 6.02 0.58
C ILE A 82 7.81 5.58 1.95
N VAL A 83 6.49 5.43 2.09
CA VAL A 83 5.89 4.98 3.35
C VAL A 83 6.35 3.57 3.72
N ALA A 84 6.38 2.64 2.76
CA ALA A 84 6.86 1.28 2.98
C ALA A 84 8.32 1.25 3.48
N VAL A 85 9.20 2.07 2.88
CA VAL A 85 10.61 2.19 3.30
C VAL A 85 10.72 2.73 4.72
N ILE A 86 9.95 3.77 5.06
CA ILE A 86 9.91 4.32 6.43
C ILE A 86 9.45 3.26 7.42
N CYS A 87 8.40 2.50 7.09
CA CYS A 87 7.89 1.42 7.93
C CYS A 87 8.94 0.32 8.13
N ALA A 88 9.66 -0.07 7.07
CA ALA A 88 10.74 -1.06 7.16
C ALA A 88 11.87 -0.61 8.09
N ILE A 89 12.28 0.67 8.01
CA ILE A 89 13.30 1.25 8.90
C ILE A 89 12.79 1.26 10.35
N LEU A 90 11.53 1.67 10.58
CA LEU A 90 10.92 1.67 11.91
C LEU A 90 10.91 0.27 12.55
N VAL A 91 10.58 -0.77 11.77
CA VAL A 91 10.63 -2.17 12.26
C VAL A 91 12.03 -2.55 12.71
N VAL A 92 13.06 -2.22 11.93
CA VAL A 92 14.45 -2.51 12.31
C VAL A 92 14.82 -1.81 13.62
N ILE A 93 14.45 -0.54 13.78
CA ILE A 93 14.72 0.21 15.03
C ILE A 93 13.98 -0.41 16.22
N ILE A 94 12.71 -0.80 16.05
CA ILE A 94 11.92 -1.46 17.10
C ILE A 94 12.59 -2.79 17.51
N LEU A 95 13.02 -3.60 16.54
CA LEU A 95 13.70 -4.87 16.81
C LEU A 95 15.04 -4.68 17.53
N LEU A 96 15.84 -3.68 17.12
CA LEU A 96 17.11 -3.38 17.78
C LEU A 96 16.91 -2.93 19.22
N THR A 97 15.92 -2.07 19.47
CA THR A 97 15.63 -1.59 20.82
C THR A 97 15.03 -2.66 21.72
N ALA A 98 14.29 -3.63 21.16
CA ALA A 98 13.77 -4.77 21.91
C ALA A 98 14.87 -5.71 22.46
N ILE A 99 16.08 -5.71 21.87
CA ILE A 99 17.23 -6.49 22.38
C ILE A 99 17.77 -5.89 23.70
N PHE A 100 17.59 -4.58 23.90
CA PHE A 100 18.11 -3.85 25.06
C PHE A 100 17.05 -3.56 26.14
N ILE A 101 15.82 -4.04 25.96
CA ILE A 101 14.72 -3.97 26.95
C ILE A 101 14.68 -5.26 27.75
#